data_AF-A0A669QUH2-F1
#
_entry.id   AF-A0A669QUH2-F1
#
_cell.length_a   1.000
_cell.length_b   1.000
_cell.length_c   1.000
_cell.angle_alpha   90.00
_cell.angle_beta   90.00
_cell.angle_gamma   90.00
#
_symmetry.space_group_name_H-M   'P 1'
#
loop_
_entity.id
_entity.type
_entity.pdbx_description
1 polymer ?
#
loop_
_entity_poly.entity_id
_entity_poly.type
_entity_poly.pdbx_seq_one_letter_code
_entity_poly.pdbx_strand_id
1 'polypeptide(L)'
;MGCLPVPASWCLKRWLGLGLIVLYCITLGCAQEKKVVKSKAGEKVGLPCCYKIPSSESLQNYRVYWQMNVTDVVLAYSGGEKIFEHSRYVNRTKLDLENLTLWISSVEILDSGPYQCIVQSLQSSPDKPGSHLLCGEPVTLFVTADFSKPNVEKEVTASSCESTEMVVRCSSHGGFPKPKIYGVLNNMSVVLNTTWESESSLSPYNVTGTLWLNVSKNINFTCFVEYDGLLRSTSLLLAKANDCIVSAALPSYNVITASTIIIITFLLAVSLAAKYFPRHACSHCSKNQASAEDVKEIMNSPHSCKVTCEMSSL
;
A
#
# COMPACT_ATOMS: atom_id res chain seq x y z
N MET A 1 90.20 7.46 26.49
CA MET A 1 89.05 7.67 25.57
C MET A 1 88.22 6.40 25.60
N GLY A 2 86.95 6.34 25.97
CA GLY A 2 85.88 7.34 26.03
C GLY A 2 84.63 6.64 25.50
N CYS A 3 83.90 5.93 26.36
CA CYS A 3 82.64 5.27 25.99
C CYS A 3 81.60 6.36 25.67
N LEU A 4 81.06 6.36 24.45
CA LEU A 4 79.91 7.18 24.07
C LEU A 4 78.62 6.36 24.21
N PRO A 5 77.54 6.94 24.77
CA PRO A 5 76.28 6.24 24.96
C PRO A 5 75.48 6.20 23.65
N VAL A 6 74.98 5.02 23.31
CA VAL A 6 74.00 4.84 22.23
C VAL A 6 72.68 5.46 22.69
N PRO A 7 72.07 6.39 21.93
CA PRO A 7 70.83 7.01 22.35
C PRO A 7 69.68 6.01 22.28
N ALA A 8 69.04 5.76 23.43
CA ALA A 8 67.87 4.89 23.63
C ALA A 8 66.57 5.37 22.93
N SER A 9 66.68 6.27 21.95
CA SER A 9 65.57 6.92 21.25
C SER A 9 65.09 6.13 20.02
N TRP A 10 65.93 5.26 19.45
CA TRP A 10 65.63 4.57 18.19
C TRP A 10 64.78 3.30 18.35
N CYS A 11 64.71 2.71 19.55
CA CYS A 11 63.88 1.52 19.80
C CYS A 11 62.39 1.85 19.99
N LEU A 12 62.05 3.00 20.60
CA LEU A 12 60.64 3.33 20.89
C LEU A 12 59.83 3.66 19.62
N LYS A 13 60.42 4.37 18.66
CA LYS A 13 59.72 4.76 17.41
C LYS A 13 59.37 3.57 16.52
N ARG A 14 60.17 2.50 16.57
CA ARG A 14 59.95 1.29 15.75
C ARG A 14 58.84 0.40 16.34
N TRP A 15 58.71 0.35 17.66
CA TRP A 15 57.61 -0.35 18.35
C TRP A 15 56.27 0.37 18.27
N LEU A 16 56.26 1.70 18.34
CA LEU A 16 55.02 2.50 18.15
C LEU A 16 54.45 2.36 16.73
N GLY A 17 55.31 2.30 15.70
CA GLY A 17 54.90 2.11 14.31
C GLY A 17 54.35 0.70 14.03
N LEU A 18 54.99 -0.34 14.55
CA LEU A 18 54.51 -1.73 14.43
C LEU A 18 53.22 -1.97 15.24
N GLY A 19 53.11 -1.36 16.44
CA GLY A 19 51.90 -1.43 17.25
C GLY A 19 50.69 -0.76 16.59
N LEU A 20 50.89 0.39 15.91
CA LEU A 20 49.82 1.06 15.16
C LEU A 20 49.36 0.24 13.95
N ILE A 21 50.29 -0.42 13.24
CA ILE A 21 49.95 -1.26 12.07
C ILE A 21 49.20 -2.52 12.51
N VAL A 22 49.60 -3.17 13.60
CA VAL A 22 48.89 -4.32 14.15
C VAL A 22 47.50 -3.92 14.65
N LEU A 23 47.37 -2.77 15.32
CA LEU A 23 46.06 -2.25 15.76
C LEU A 23 45.15 -1.88 14.56
N TYR A 24 45.71 -1.36 13.48
CA TYR A 24 44.99 -1.06 12.23
C TYR A 24 44.54 -2.33 11.48
N CYS A 25 45.33 -3.41 11.53
CA CYS A 25 44.92 -4.71 10.99
C CYS A 25 43.87 -5.43 11.84
N ILE A 26 43.83 -5.21 13.16
CA ILE A 26 42.80 -5.78 14.04
C ILE A 26 41.45 -5.07 13.86
N THR A 27 41.44 -3.77 13.53
CA THR A 27 40.20 -3.01 13.27
C THR A 27 39.67 -3.18 11.84
N LEU A 28 40.52 -3.51 10.87
CA LEU A 28 40.10 -4.06 9.58
C LEU A 28 39.73 -5.54 9.74
N GLY A 29 38.69 -5.81 10.53
CA GLY A 29 38.00 -7.09 10.44
C GLY A 29 37.62 -7.33 8.98
N CYS A 30 38.10 -8.42 8.39
CA CYS A 30 37.68 -8.85 7.07
C CYS A 30 36.15 -9.02 7.11
N ALA A 31 35.42 -8.03 6.59
CA ALA A 31 34.00 -8.15 6.35
C ALA A 31 33.85 -9.17 5.21
N GLN A 32 33.69 -10.45 5.57
CA GLN A 32 33.42 -11.48 4.59
C GLN A 32 32.07 -11.16 3.94
N GLU A 33 32.10 -10.87 2.64
CA GLU A 33 30.92 -10.52 1.86
C GLU A 33 29.94 -11.69 1.92
N LYS A 34 28.80 -11.50 2.60
CA LYS A 34 27.79 -12.55 2.76
C LYS A 34 27.04 -12.70 1.44
N LYS A 35 27.24 -13.81 0.74
CA LYS A 35 26.47 -14.16 -0.46
C LYS A 35 25.00 -14.35 -0.06
N VAL A 36 24.10 -13.58 -0.66
CA VAL A 36 22.65 -13.69 -0.45
C VAL A 36 21.98 -14.13 -1.75
N VAL A 37 21.22 -15.21 -1.70
CA VAL A 37 20.40 -15.71 -2.80
C VAL A 37 18.93 -15.48 -2.43
N LYS A 38 18.16 -14.83 -3.31
CA LYS A 38 16.72 -14.60 -3.11
C LYS A 38 15.90 -15.59 -3.93
N SER A 39 14.80 -16.07 -3.38
CA SER A 39 13.84 -16.92 -4.10
C SER A 39 12.42 -16.74 -3.56
N LYS A 40 11.41 -17.07 -4.37
CA LYS A 40 10.02 -17.11 -3.90
C LYS A 40 9.64 -18.50 -3.43
N ALA A 41 8.74 -18.57 -2.45
CA ALA A 41 8.14 -19.82 -2.01
C ALA A 41 7.47 -20.53 -3.20
N GLY A 42 7.71 -21.84 -3.33
CA GLY A 42 7.26 -22.69 -4.43
C GLY A 42 8.21 -22.75 -5.63
N GLU A 43 9.18 -21.84 -5.75
CA GLU A 43 10.13 -21.84 -6.88
C GLU A 43 11.30 -22.83 -6.67
N LYS A 44 12.18 -22.88 -7.67
CA LYS A 44 13.46 -23.60 -7.62
C LYS A 44 14.60 -22.60 -7.49
N VAL A 45 15.55 -22.87 -6.60
CA VAL A 45 16.73 -22.02 -6.35
C VAL A 45 18.01 -22.84 -6.35
N GLY A 46 19.12 -22.23 -6.79
CA GLY A 46 20.47 -22.80 -6.70
C GLY A 46 21.31 -22.01 -5.71
N LEU A 47 21.89 -22.67 -4.71
CA LEU A 47 22.85 -22.09 -3.78
C LEU A 47 24.27 -22.42 -4.26
N PRO A 48 25.05 -21.42 -4.72
CA PRO A 48 26.36 -21.68 -5.30
C PRO A 48 27.35 -22.13 -4.23
N CYS A 49 28.11 -23.18 -4.51
CA CYS A 49 29.24 -23.55 -3.67
C CYS A 49 30.46 -22.69 -4.00
N CYS A 50 31.42 -22.67 -3.08
CA CYS A 50 32.68 -21.94 -3.21
C CYS A 50 33.81 -22.75 -3.85
N TYR A 51 33.52 -23.97 -4.31
CA TYR A 51 34.48 -24.84 -4.99
C TYR A 51 33.86 -25.45 -6.25
N LYS A 52 34.67 -25.55 -7.30
CA LYS A 52 34.34 -26.26 -8.53
C LYS A 52 35.33 -27.40 -8.71
N ILE A 53 34.82 -28.59 -8.99
CA ILE A 53 35.67 -29.75 -9.27
C ILE A 53 36.48 -29.47 -10.55
N PRO A 54 37.81 -29.63 -10.52
CA PRO A 54 38.63 -29.55 -11.73
C PRO A 54 38.13 -30.54 -12.78
N SER A 55 38.11 -30.14 -14.05
CA SER A 55 37.64 -31.02 -15.15
C SER A 55 38.45 -32.31 -15.32
N SER A 56 39.66 -32.36 -14.78
CA SER A 56 40.52 -33.55 -14.73
C SER A 56 40.17 -34.53 -13.61
N GLU A 57 39.26 -34.16 -12.71
CA GLU A 57 38.91 -34.93 -11.52
C GLU A 57 37.43 -35.30 -11.49
N SER A 58 37.07 -36.17 -10.56
CA SER A 58 35.68 -36.57 -10.33
C SER A 58 35.31 -36.45 -8.85
N LEU A 59 34.01 -36.38 -8.57
CA LEU A 59 33.45 -36.32 -7.21
C LEU A 59 33.90 -37.49 -6.30
N GLN A 60 34.43 -38.58 -6.87
CA GLN A 60 35.02 -39.71 -6.13
C GLN A 60 36.14 -39.28 -5.18
N ASN A 61 36.88 -38.24 -5.54
CA ASN A 61 38.00 -37.73 -4.74
C ASN A 61 37.57 -36.72 -3.67
N TYR A 62 36.28 -36.48 -3.53
CA TYR A 62 35.76 -35.40 -2.71
C TYR A 62 34.68 -35.89 -1.75
N ARG A 63 34.52 -35.10 -0.70
CA ARG A 63 33.42 -35.18 0.25
C ARG A 63 32.81 -33.80 0.38
N VAL A 64 31.51 -33.71 0.20
CA VAL A 64 30.76 -32.45 0.10
C VAL A 64 29.61 -32.51 1.08
N TYR A 65 29.50 -31.50 1.93
CA TYR A 65 28.36 -31.28 2.80
C TYR A 65 27.71 -29.95 2.47
N TRP A 66 26.38 -29.98 2.39
CA TRP A 66 25.58 -28.77 2.55
C TRP A 66 24.93 -28.81 3.91
N GLN A 67 25.14 -27.76 4.69
CA GLN A 67 24.59 -27.63 6.04
C GLN A 67 23.79 -26.35 6.16
N MET A 68 22.66 -26.40 6.84
CA MET A 68 21.87 -25.25 7.26
C MET A 68 22.17 -24.98 8.73
N ASN A 69 22.28 -23.71 9.12
CA ASN A 69 22.55 -23.30 10.51
C ASN A 69 23.76 -23.99 11.16
N VAL A 70 24.78 -24.36 10.36
CA VAL A 70 26.02 -25.07 10.77
C VAL A 70 25.81 -26.52 11.24
N THR A 71 24.66 -26.88 11.78
CA THR A 71 24.42 -28.21 12.38
C THR A 71 23.58 -29.12 11.51
N ASP A 72 22.66 -28.56 10.72
CA ASP A 72 21.64 -29.35 10.04
C ASP A 72 22.13 -29.73 8.65
N VAL A 73 22.73 -30.91 8.52
CA VAL A 73 23.14 -31.42 7.21
C VAL A 73 21.89 -31.53 6.34
N VAL A 74 21.88 -30.83 5.21
CA VAL A 74 20.81 -30.87 4.20
C VAL A 74 21.03 -32.07 3.29
N LEU A 75 22.26 -32.18 2.77
CA LEU A 75 22.72 -33.33 1.98
C LEU A 75 24.22 -33.52 2.13
N ALA A 76 24.67 -34.76 1.90
CA ALA A 76 26.09 -35.09 1.87
C ALA A 76 26.42 -36.09 0.76
N TYR A 77 27.57 -35.86 0.12
CA TYR A 77 28.19 -36.76 -0.86
C TYR A 77 29.59 -37.12 -0.40
N SER A 78 29.99 -38.37 -0.64
CA SER A 78 31.36 -38.84 -0.38
C SER A 78 31.67 -39.96 -1.36
N GLY A 79 32.83 -39.91 -2.03
CA GLY A 79 33.18 -40.97 -2.99
C GLY A 79 32.18 -41.06 -4.15
N GLY A 80 31.72 -39.91 -4.67
CA GLY A 80 30.77 -39.85 -5.78
C GLY A 80 29.33 -40.26 -5.44
N GLU A 81 29.05 -40.80 -4.25
CA GLU A 81 27.72 -41.26 -3.85
C GLU A 81 27.05 -40.31 -2.85
N LYS A 82 25.72 -40.22 -2.92
CA LYS A 82 24.90 -39.51 -1.92
C LYS A 82 24.80 -40.37 -0.66
N ILE A 83 25.50 -39.98 0.40
CA ILE A 83 25.55 -40.74 1.66
C ILE A 83 24.49 -40.29 2.66
N PHE A 84 23.94 -39.08 2.50
CA PHE A 84 22.93 -38.54 3.39
C PHE A 84 22.04 -37.51 2.68
N GLU A 85 20.75 -37.52 3.03
CA GLU A 85 19.77 -36.50 2.65
C GLU A 85 18.80 -36.35 3.82
N HIS A 86 18.57 -35.11 4.24
CA HIS A 86 17.69 -34.83 5.35
C HIS A 86 16.21 -35.03 4.94
N SER A 87 15.39 -35.56 5.83
CA SER A 87 13.99 -35.94 5.57
C SER A 87 13.14 -34.82 4.96
N ARG A 88 13.26 -33.58 5.46
CA ARG A 88 12.59 -32.38 4.89
C ARG A 88 12.93 -32.08 3.42
N TYR A 89 14.08 -32.56 2.94
CA TYR A 89 14.64 -32.25 1.63
C TYR A 89 14.56 -33.40 0.64
N VAL A 90 14.03 -34.56 1.06
CA VAL A 90 13.85 -35.74 0.20
C VAL A 90 13.04 -35.35 -1.04
N ASN A 91 13.55 -35.70 -2.22
CA ASN A 91 13.01 -35.36 -3.55
C ASN A 91 12.92 -33.84 -3.86
N ARG A 92 13.42 -32.97 -2.98
CA ARG A 92 13.47 -31.51 -3.18
C ARG A 92 14.87 -31.02 -3.50
N THR A 93 15.90 -31.76 -3.11
CA THR A 93 17.30 -31.35 -3.33
C THR A 93 18.03 -32.12 -4.41
N LYS A 94 18.94 -31.43 -5.12
CA LYS A 94 19.88 -32.04 -6.05
C LYS A 94 21.23 -31.32 -5.99
N LEU A 95 22.32 -32.08 -5.98
CA LEU A 95 23.67 -31.53 -6.11
C LEU A 95 24.09 -31.50 -7.58
N ASP A 96 24.63 -30.36 -8.03
CA ASP A 96 25.40 -30.28 -9.27
C ASP A 96 26.79 -30.88 -9.05
N LEU A 97 27.15 -31.92 -9.81
CA LEU A 97 28.37 -32.70 -9.55
C LEU A 97 29.65 -31.98 -10.02
N GLU A 98 29.55 -30.90 -10.80
CA GLU A 98 30.72 -30.15 -11.27
C GLU A 98 31.00 -28.93 -10.39
N ASN A 99 29.98 -28.10 -10.16
CA ASN A 99 30.13 -26.84 -9.42
C ASN A 99 29.61 -26.91 -7.98
N LEU A 100 29.13 -28.08 -7.55
CA LEU A 100 28.67 -28.37 -6.18
C LEU A 100 27.50 -27.49 -5.70
N THR A 101 26.80 -26.84 -6.62
CA THR A 101 25.59 -26.04 -6.34
C THR A 101 24.50 -26.93 -5.77
N LEU A 102 23.92 -26.51 -4.65
CA LEU A 102 22.73 -27.12 -4.09
C LEU A 102 21.50 -26.54 -4.77
N TRP A 103 20.77 -27.37 -5.52
CA TRP A 103 19.45 -27.03 -6.03
C TRP A 103 18.39 -27.45 -5.03
N ILE A 104 17.49 -26.53 -4.68
CA ILE A 104 16.29 -26.76 -3.86
C ILE A 104 15.07 -26.45 -4.73
N SER A 105 14.17 -27.41 -4.87
CA SER A 105 12.88 -27.29 -5.57
C SER A 105 11.73 -27.13 -4.58
N SER A 106 10.69 -26.41 -4.99
CA SER A 106 9.52 -26.12 -4.16
C SER A 106 9.95 -25.50 -2.82
N VAL A 107 10.67 -24.38 -2.91
CA VAL A 107 11.24 -23.67 -1.75
C VAL A 107 10.13 -23.32 -0.76
N GLU A 108 10.37 -23.56 0.52
CA GLU A 108 9.47 -23.20 1.62
C GLU A 108 10.05 -22.01 2.40
N ILE A 109 9.21 -21.26 3.13
CA ILE A 109 9.69 -20.15 3.98
C ILE A 109 10.69 -20.66 5.03
N LEU A 110 10.47 -21.88 5.54
CA LEU A 110 11.35 -22.57 6.49
C LEU A 110 12.74 -22.91 5.93
N ASP A 111 12.92 -22.84 4.60
CA ASP A 111 14.24 -23.00 3.98
C ASP A 111 15.06 -21.71 4.05
N SER A 112 14.47 -20.57 4.43
CA SER A 112 15.21 -19.33 4.58
C SER A 112 16.19 -19.42 5.75
N GLY A 113 17.45 -19.08 5.49
CA GLY A 113 18.49 -19.12 6.50
C GLY A 113 19.90 -19.19 5.93
N PRO A 114 20.91 -19.23 6.81
CA PRO A 114 22.29 -19.45 6.44
C PRO A 114 22.55 -20.91 6.10
N TYR A 115 23.17 -21.12 4.95
CA TYR A 115 23.72 -22.39 4.49
C TYR A 115 25.24 -22.30 4.40
N GLN A 116 25.91 -23.44 4.41
CA GLN A 116 27.34 -23.55 4.23
C GLN A 116 27.66 -24.74 3.33
N CYS A 117 28.48 -24.51 2.30
CA CYS A 117 29.05 -25.57 1.48
C CYS A 117 30.43 -25.94 2.05
N ILE A 118 30.59 -27.17 2.52
CA ILE A 118 31.85 -27.69 3.04
C ILE A 118 32.38 -28.73 2.07
N VAL A 119 33.57 -28.50 1.53
CA VAL A 119 34.22 -29.38 0.55
C VAL A 119 35.54 -29.85 1.11
N GLN A 120 35.74 -31.16 1.14
CA GLN A 120 36.96 -31.82 1.59
C GLN A 120 37.54 -32.65 0.46
N SER A 121 38.85 -32.57 0.24
CA SER A 121 39.57 -33.53 -0.59
C SER A 121 39.73 -34.82 0.21
N LEU A 122 39.53 -35.97 -0.43
CA LEU A 122 39.85 -37.29 0.12
C LEU A 122 41.26 -37.75 -0.30
N GLN A 123 41.89 -37.06 -1.25
CA GLN A 123 43.25 -37.37 -1.65
C GLN A 123 44.24 -36.97 -0.56
N SER A 124 45.11 -37.90 -0.21
CA SER A 124 46.24 -37.64 0.68
C SER A 124 47.43 -37.18 -0.15
N SER A 125 48.12 -36.15 0.32
CA SER A 125 49.44 -35.76 -0.19
C SER A 125 50.48 -35.85 0.92
N PRO A 126 51.79 -35.89 0.60
CA PRO A 126 52.85 -35.90 1.61
C PRO A 126 52.74 -34.72 2.60
N ASP A 127 52.32 -33.56 2.10
CA ASP A 127 52.16 -32.33 2.89
C ASP A 127 50.81 -32.25 3.63
N LYS A 128 49.81 -33.02 3.20
CA LYS A 128 48.45 -33.06 3.77
C LYS A 128 47.96 -34.51 3.84
N PRO A 129 48.37 -35.27 4.86
CA PRO A 129 47.90 -36.63 5.06
C PRO A 129 46.42 -36.64 5.43
N GLY A 130 45.65 -37.54 4.80
CA GLY A 130 44.22 -37.68 5.03
C GLY A 130 43.35 -36.63 4.35
N SER A 131 42.08 -36.59 4.75
CA SER A 131 41.12 -35.64 4.17
C SER A 131 41.37 -34.22 4.68
N HIS A 132 41.35 -33.23 3.79
CA HIS A 132 41.58 -31.83 4.16
C HIS A 132 40.55 -30.88 3.55
N LEU A 133 40.24 -29.81 4.29
CA LEU A 133 39.26 -28.80 3.89
C LEU A 133 39.76 -28.00 2.68
N LEU A 134 38.93 -27.92 1.65
CA LEU A 134 39.12 -27.09 0.47
C LEU A 134 38.25 -25.83 0.51
N CYS A 135 37.01 -25.96 1.01
CA CYS A 135 36.08 -24.85 1.01
C CYS A 135 35.05 -24.93 2.14
N GLY A 136 34.56 -23.77 2.59
CA GLY A 136 33.66 -23.63 3.73
C GLY A 136 32.93 -22.29 3.77
N GLU A 137 32.54 -21.72 2.64
CA GLU A 137 31.90 -20.39 2.60
C GLU A 137 30.39 -20.43 2.91
N PRO A 138 29.86 -19.43 3.64
CA PRO A 138 28.44 -19.31 3.91
C PRO A 138 27.68 -18.65 2.74
N VAL A 139 26.44 -19.11 2.52
CA VAL A 139 25.46 -18.53 1.59
C VAL A 139 24.13 -18.41 2.31
N THR A 140 23.51 -17.23 2.30
CA THR A 140 22.19 -17.02 2.91
C THR A 140 21.09 -17.13 1.87
N LEU A 141 20.14 -18.04 2.06
CA LEU A 141 18.91 -18.09 1.29
C LEU A 141 17.85 -17.21 1.95
N PHE A 142 17.38 -16.21 1.23
CA PHE A 142 16.28 -15.35 1.62
C PHE A 142 15.03 -15.69 0.81
N VAL A 143 14.02 -16.22 1.49
CA VAL A 143 12.75 -16.63 0.85
C VAL A 143 11.72 -15.51 0.98
N THR A 144 10.93 -15.29 -0.07
CA THR A 144 9.78 -14.38 -0.07
C THR A 144 8.51 -15.14 -0.40
N ALA A 145 7.36 -14.69 0.11
CA ALA A 145 6.04 -15.16 -0.29
C ALA A 145 5.17 -13.95 -0.63
N ASP A 146 4.46 -14.02 -1.76
CA ASP A 146 3.66 -12.90 -2.21
C ASP A 146 2.41 -12.73 -1.35
N PHE A 147 2.19 -11.50 -0.89
CA PHE A 147 0.96 -11.11 -0.22
C PHE A 147 -0.23 -11.18 -1.19
N SER A 148 -1.38 -11.61 -0.69
CA SER A 148 -2.64 -11.51 -1.43
C SER A 148 -2.93 -10.07 -1.84
N LYS A 149 -3.68 -9.87 -2.92
CA LYS A 149 -4.17 -8.53 -3.27
C LYS A 149 -4.91 -7.93 -2.05
N PRO A 150 -4.58 -6.71 -1.60
CA PRO A 150 -5.19 -6.14 -0.41
C PRO A 150 -6.71 -6.04 -0.57
N ASN A 151 -7.45 -6.51 0.43
CA ASN A 151 -8.88 -6.29 0.52
C ASN A 151 -9.13 -4.99 1.30
N VAL A 152 -9.96 -4.10 0.77
CA VAL A 152 -10.27 -2.81 1.42
C VAL A 152 -11.77 -2.74 1.67
N GLU A 153 -12.13 -2.68 2.94
CA GLU A 153 -13.51 -2.59 3.42
C GLU A 153 -13.72 -1.25 4.11
N LYS A 154 -14.97 -0.75 4.05
CA LYS A 154 -15.37 0.47 4.74
C LYS A 154 -16.66 0.26 5.50
N GLU A 155 -16.75 0.84 6.68
CA GLU A 155 -17.92 0.85 7.55
C GLU A 155 -18.23 2.30 7.91
N VAL A 156 -19.48 2.73 7.72
CA VAL A 156 -19.93 4.07 8.11
C VAL A 156 -20.37 4.00 9.56
N THR A 157 -19.77 4.82 10.41
CA THR A 157 -20.10 4.84 11.85
C THR A 157 -21.09 5.94 12.19
N ALA A 158 -20.96 7.10 11.53
CA ALA A 158 -21.89 8.20 11.66
C ALA A 158 -21.90 9.04 10.36
N SER A 159 -23.01 9.68 10.08
CA SER A 159 -23.18 10.53 8.92
C SER A 159 -23.90 11.82 9.28
N SER A 160 -23.46 12.92 8.68
CA SER A 160 -24.03 14.25 8.83
C SER A 160 -24.05 14.96 7.48
N CYS A 161 -24.67 16.13 7.42
CA CYS A 161 -24.62 16.96 6.22
C CYS A 161 -23.22 17.44 5.86
N GLU A 162 -22.30 17.55 6.83
CA GLU A 162 -20.96 18.08 6.58
C GLU A 162 -19.96 16.97 6.26
N SER A 163 -20.03 15.87 6.99
CA SER A 163 -19.09 14.76 6.84
C SER A 163 -19.68 13.40 7.22
N THR A 164 -19.04 12.36 6.72
CA THR A 164 -19.34 10.96 7.05
C THR A 164 -18.14 10.35 7.73
N GLU A 165 -18.32 9.91 8.97
CA GLU A 165 -17.31 9.20 9.76
C GLU A 165 -17.28 7.75 9.31
N MET A 166 -16.09 7.24 9.03
CA MET A 166 -15.90 5.88 8.52
C MET A 166 -14.69 5.21 9.15
N VAL A 167 -14.80 3.90 9.28
CA VAL A 167 -13.67 2.98 9.50
C VAL A 167 -13.32 2.36 8.17
N VAL A 168 -12.05 2.46 7.79
CA VAL A 168 -11.50 1.74 6.64
C VAL A 168 -10.58 0.66 7.14
N ARG A 169 -10.81 -0.58 6.72
CA ARG A 169 -9.98 -1.74 7.03
C ARG A 169 -9.31 -2.22 5.75
N CYS A 170 -8.00 -2.34 5.77
CA CYS A 170 -7.23 -2.93 4.69
C CYS A 170 -6.54 -4.20 5.20
N SER A 171 -6.81 -5.35 4.60
CA SER A 171 -6.19 -6.62 4.97
C SER A 171 -5.47 -7.28 3.81
N SER A 172 -4.39 -8.00 4.10
CA SER A 172 -3.66 -8.81 3.13
C SER A 172 -3.00 -10.00 3.84
N HIS A 173 -2.89 -11.13 3.15
CA HIS A 173 -2.67 -12.43 3.79
C HIS A 173 -1.56 -13.25 3.11
N GLY A 174 -0.97 -14.16 3.89
CA GLY A 174 -0.10 -15.24 3.40
C GLY A 174 1.26 -14.82 2.88
N GLY A 175 1.72 -13.60 3.14
CA GLY A 175 2.98 -13.10 2.58
C GLY A 175 4.16 -13.15 3.55
N PHE A 176 5.38 -13.08 3.01
CA PHE A 176 6.62 -13.11 3.78
C PHE A 176 7.71 -12.33 3.05
N PRO A 177 8.56 -11.52 3.71
CA PRO A 177 8.70 -11.30 5.16
C PRO A 177 7.59 -10.39 5.74
N LYS A 178 7.75 -9.97 7.01
CA LYS A 178 6.85 -8.99 7.65
C LYS A 178 6.70 -7.72 6.79
N PRO A 179 5.47 -7.30 6.43
CA PRO A 179 5.23 -6.20 5.52
C PRO A 179 5.13 -4.85 6.23
N LYS A 180 5.30 -3.77 5.47
CA LYS A 180 4.82 -2.42 5.82
C LYS A 180 3.49 -2.18 5.14
N ILE A 181 2.52 -1.63 5.88
CA ILE A 181 1.21 -1.26 5.35
C ILE A 181 0.96 0.23 5.58
N TYR A 182 0.44 0.92 4.57
CA TYR A 182 0.08 2.34 4.65
C TYR A 182 -1.04 2.68 3.69
N GLY A 183 -1.76 3.76 3.99
CA GLY A 183 -2.79 4.31 3.11
C GLY A 183 -2.30 5.55 2.39
N VAL A 184 -2.95 5.91 1.30
CA VAL A 184 -2.80 7.20 0.63
C VAL A 184 -4.18 7.81 0.38
N LEU A 185 -4.35 9.07 0.79
CA LEU A 185 -5.54 9.89 0.61
C LEU A 185 -5.12 11.23 -0.02
N ASN A 186 -5.74 11.64 -1.13
CA ASN A 186 -5.38 12.88 -1.84
C ASN A 186 -3.86 13.04 -2.09
N ASN A 187 -3.17 11.97 -2.45
CA ASN A 187 -1.72 11.96 -2.67
C ASN A 187 -0.86 12.22 -1.40
N MET A 188 -1.46 12.13 -0.21
CA MET A 188 -0.75 12.18 1.07
C MET A 188 -0.81 10.82 1.75
N SER A 189 0.33 10.37 2.30
CA SER A 189 0.39 9.12 3.05
C SER A 189 -0.29 9.26 4.41
N VAL A 190 -1.00 8.21 4.81
CA VAL A 190 -1.65 8.10 6.10
C VAL A 190 -1.24 6.80 6.78
N VAL A 191 -0.98 6.89 8.08
CA VAL A 191 -0.58 5.74 8.90
C VAL A 191 -1.83 4.97 9.30
N LEU A 192 -1.79 3.65 9.12
CA LEU A 192 -2.84 2.72 9.55
C LEU A 192 -2.51 2.17 10.94
N ASN A 193 -3.52 2.05 11.80
CA ASN A 193 -3.37 1.24 13.01
C ASN A 193 -3.26 -0.24 12.61
N THR A 194 -2.07 -0.81 12.75
CA THR A 194 -1.70 -2.07 12.10
C THR A 194 -1.55 -3.21 13.09
N THR A 195 -2.14 -4.36 12.77
CA THR A 195 -1.90 -5.64 13.42
C THR A 195 -1.24 -6.61 12.45
N TRP A 196 -0.34 -7.44 12.98
CA TRP A 196 0.31 -8.51 12.23
C TRP A 196 0.11 -9.82 12.99
N GLU A 197 -0.24 -10.85 12.26
CA GLU A 197 -0.43 -12.20 12.79
C GLU A 197 0.51 -13.15 12.04
N SER A 198 1.24 -13.97 12.80
CA SER A 198 2.09 -15.04 12.30
C SER A 198 2.28 -16.07 13.40
N GLU A 199 2.39 -17.34 13.03
CA GLU A 199 2.65 -18.44 13.98
C GLU A 199 4.08 -18.43 14.50
N SER A 200 5.04 -17.97 13.69
CA SER A 200 6.46 -17.93 14.03
C SER A 200 7.22 -16.88 13.21
N SER A 201 8.51 -16.70 13.48
CA SER A 201 9.38 -15.82 12.69
C SER A 201 9.59 -16.30 11.26
N LEU A 202 9.35 -17.59 10.96
CA LEU A 202 9.49 -18.22 9.65
C LEU A 202 8.15 -18.77 9.12
N SER A 203 7.03 -18.16 9.52
CA SER A 203 5.70 -18.45 9.00
C SER A 203 5.16 -17.26 8.17
N PRO A 204 4.21 -17.49 7.26
CA PRO A 204 3.54 -16.40 6.54
C PRO A 204 2.86 -15.41 7.49
N TYR A 205 2.85 -14.13 7.10
CA TYR A 205 2.20 -13.05 7.81
C TYR A 205 0.84 -12.71 7.21
N ASN A 206 -0.11 -12.45 8.09
CA ASN A 206 -1.33 -11.72 7.78
C ASN A 206 -1.22 -10.31 8.38
N VAL A 207 -1.64 -9.30 7.63
CA VAL A 207 -1.59 -7.89 8.05
C VAL A 207 -2.95 -7.25 7.88
N THR A 208 -3.38 -6.49 8.89
CA THR A 208 -4.58 -5.68 8.82
C THR A 208 -4.28 -4.27 9.32
N GLY A 209 -4.58 -3.27 8.51
CA GLY A 209 -4.47 -1.85 8.84
C GLY A 209 -5.86 -1.23 8.95
N THR A 210 -6.10 -0.49 10.03
CA THR A 210 -7.37 0.23 10.27
C THR A 210 -7.15 1.73 10.32
N LEU A 211 -8.00 2.49 9.63
CA LEU A 211 -7.97 3.96 9.61
C LEU A 211 -9.37 4.49 9.94
N TRP A 212 -9.42 5.42 10.89
CA TRP A 212 -10.61 6.21 11.22
C TRP A 212 -10.50 7.56 10.54
N LEU A 213 -11.52 7.96 9.79
CA LEU A 213 -11.50 9.26 9.11
C LEU A 213 -12.91 9.84 8.89
N ASN A 214 -12.96 11.16 8.72
CA ASN A 214 -14.17 11.90 8.38
C ASN A 214 -14.08 12.39 6.94
N VAL A 215 -15.03 11.97 6.11
CA VAL A 215 -15.07 12.23 4.67
C VAL A 215 -16.10 13.33 4.40
N SER A 216 -15.64 14.52 4.01
CA SER A 216 -16.52 15.65 3.64
C SER A 216 -16.90 15.67 2.16
N LYS A 217 -16.11 15.01 1.31
CA LYS A 217 -16.32 14.84 -0.12
C LYS A 217 -15.80 13.48 -0.55
N ASN A 218 -16.32 12.95 -1.66
CA ASN A 218 -15.84 11.69 -2.21
C ASN A 218 -14.32 11.72 -2.42
N ILE A 219 -13.63 10.73 -1.87
CA ILE A 219 -12.17 10.65 -1.87
C ILE A 219 -11.72 9.23 -2.20
N ASN A 220 -10.67 9.10 -3.00
CA ASN A 220 -10.08 7.80 -3.30
C ASN A 220 -9.04 7.46 -2.22
N PHE A 221 -9.24 6.33 -1.55
CA PHE A 221 -8.28 5.74 -0.63
C PHE A 221 -7.54 4.62 -1.34
N THR A 222 -6.21 4.61 -1.27
CA THR A 222 -5.41 3.48 -1.76
C THR A 222 -4.60 2.89 -0.64
N CYS A 223 -4.79 1.60 -0.39
CA CYS A 223 -3.97 0.84 0.54
C CYS A 223 -2.77 0.23 -0.19
N PHE A 224 -1.61 0.26 0.46
CA PHE A 224 -0.36 -0.32 -0.02
C PHE A 224 0.20 -1.30 1.01
N VAL A 225 0.65 -2.45 0.53
CA VAL A 225 1.37 -3.49 1.28
C VAL A 225 2.72 -3.68 0.60
N GLU A 226 3.78 -3.31 1.31
CA GLU A 226 5.17 -3.33 0.82
C GLU A 226 5.99 -4.37 1.58
N TYR A 227 6.73 -5.21 0.86
CA TYR A 227 7.56 -6.28 1.41
C TYR A 227 8.71 -6.61 0.47
N ASP A 228 9.94 -6.65 0.96
CA ASP A 228 11.17 -6.90 0.15
C ASP A 228 11.26 -6.07 -1.15
N GLY A 229 10.79 -4.81 -1.14
CA GLY A 229 10.76 -3.95 -2.33
C GLY A 229 9.65 -4.27 -3.34
N LEU A 230 8.83 -5.28 -3.08
CA LEU A 230 7.59 -5.56 -3.79
C LEU A 230 6.43 -4.76 -3.20
N LEU A 231 5.46 -4.42 -4.03
CA LEU A 231 4.33 -3.59 -3.67
C LEU A 231 3.02 -4.19 -4.19
N ARG A 232 2.03 -4.32 -3.31
CA ARG A 232 0.64 -4.66 -3.67
C ARG A 232 -0.27 -3.53 -3.20
N SER A 233 -1.27 -3.19 -4.02
CA SER A 233 -2.19 -2.11 -3.68
C SER A 233 -3.61 -2.39 -4.11
N THR A 234 -4.55 -1.70 -3.48
CA THR A 234 -5.96 -1.68 -3.88
C THR A 234 -6.57 -0.34 -3.49
N SER A 235 -7.35 0.23 -4.42
CA SER A 235 -8.03 1.50 -4.24
C SER A 235 -9.52 1.30 -4.00
N LEU A 236 -10.10 2.14 -3.14
CA LEU A 236 -11.52 2.17 -2.82
C LEU A 236 -12.02 3.61 -2.76
N LEU A 237 -13.16 3.88 -3.40
CA LEU A 237 -13.85 5.15 -3.28
C LEU A 237 -14.59 5.25 -1.95
N LEU A 238 -14.18 6.20 -1.11
CA LEU A 238 -14.89 6.59 0.10
C LEU A 238 -15.86 7.69 -0.26
N ALA A 239 -17.15 7.35 -0.30
CA ALA A 239 -18.21 8.25 -0.72
C ALA A 239 -18.89 8.86 0.50
N LYS A 240 -19.05 10.17 0.51
CA LYS A 240 -19.83 10.88 1.54
C LYS A 240 -21.30 10.44 1.45
N ALA A 241 -21.90 10.10 2.59
CA ALA A 241 -23.33 9.89 2.70
C ALA A 241 -24.08 11.22 2.53
N ASN A 242 -25.22 11.18 1.81
CA ASN A 242 -26.04 12.36 1.55
C ASN A 242 -27.23 12.40 2.51
N ASP A 243 -26.97 12.49 3.81
CA ASP A 243 -28.03 12.51 4.84
C ASP A 243 -28.53 13.92 5.14
N CYS A 244 -28.79 14.69 4.09
CA CYS A 244 -29.36 16.02 4.22
C CYS A 244 -30.86 16.00 4.01
N ILE A 245 -31.60 15.81 5.10
CA ILE A 245 -32.91 16.45 5.21
C ILE A 245 -32.61 17.90 5.55
N VAL A 246 -32.58 18.76 4.53
CA VAL A 246 -32.70 20.20 4.76
C VAL A 246 -34.07 20.40 5.39
N SER A 247 -34.12 20.40 6.72
CA SER A 247 -35.27 20.96 7.42
C SER A 247 -35.29 22.41 6.99
N ALA A 248 -36.18 22.74 6.05
CA ALA A 248 -36.51 24.12 5.75
C ALA A 248 -36.88 24.73 7.10
N ALA A 249 -35.96 25.52 7.67
CA ALA A 249 -36.18 26.13 8.97
C ALA A 249 -37.54 26.82 8.87
N LEU A 250 -38.49 26.42 9.74
CA LEU A 250 -39.77 27.13 9.82
C LEU A 250 -39.40 28.61 9.97
N PRO A 251 -39.91 29.50 9.10
CA PRO A 251 -39.58 30.91 9.21
C PRO A 251 -39.78 31.35 10.65
N SER A 252 -38.80 32.04 11.22
CA SER A 252 -38.88 32.45 12.63
C SER A 252 -40.20 33.16 12.86
N TYR A 253 -40.78 33.03 14.06
CA TYR A 253 -42.05 33.65 14.41
C TYR A 253 -42.07 35.15 14.01
N ASN A 254 -40.94 35.83 14.12
CA ASN A 254 -40.76 37.22 13.70
C ASN A 254 -41.00 37.45 12.20
N VAL A 255 -40.52 36.55 11.33
CA VAL A 255 -40.74 36.61 9.87
C VAL A 255 -42.22 36.38 9.56
N ILE A 256 -42.85 35.39 10.19
CA ILE A 256 -44.29 35.12 10.02
C ILE A 256 -45.11 36.34 10.49
N THR A 257 -44.75 36.91 11.65
CA THR A 257 -45.44 38.07 12.21
C THR A 257 -45.26 39.31 11.33
N ALA A 258 -44.06 39.57 10.83
CA ALA A 258 -43.82 40.68 9.90
C ALA A 258 -44.60 40.51 8.59
N SER A 259 -44.59 39.31 7.99
CA SER A 259 -45.35 39.03 6.76
C SER A 259 -46.86 39.19 6.97
N THR A 260 -47.41 38.72 8.09
CA THR A 260 -48.84 38.91 8.40
C THR A 260 -49.21 40.37 8.62
N ILE A 261 -48.39 41.16 9.32
CA ILE A 261 -48.61 42.60 9.51
C ILE A 261 -48.58 43.34 8.17
N ILE A 262 -47.64 43.01 7.28
CA ILE A 262 -47.56 43.61 5.93
C ILE A 262 -48.84 43.31 5.13
N ILE A 263 -49.32 42.07 5.17
CA ILE A 263 -50.55 41.68 4.46
C ILE A 263 -51.76 42.42 5.04
N ILE A 264 -51.89 42.50 6.37
CA ILE A 264 -53.01 43.20 7.02
C ILE A 264 -52.96 44.70 6.70
N THR A 265 -51.80 45.34 6.77
CA THR A 265 -51.66 46.77 6.43
C THR A 265 -51.98 47.04 4.97
N PHE A 266 -51.56 46.15 4.05
CA PHE A 266 -51.92 46.25 2.63
C PHE A 266 -53.44 46.09 2.41
N LEU A 267 -54.08 45.10 3.04
CA LEU A 267 -55.53 44.90 2.94
C LEU A 267 -56.30 46.10 3.52
N LEU A 268 -55.84 46.67 4.63
CA LEU A 268 -56.42 47.88 5.21
C LEU A 268 -56.26 49.07 4.25
N ALA A 269 -55.08 49.27 3.65
CA ALA A 269 -54.85 50.32 2.67
C ALA A 269 -55.76 50.17 1.44
N VAL A 270 -55.92 48.95 0.91
CA VAL A 270 -56.84 48.67 -0.22
C VAL A 270 -58.29 48.93 0.17
N SER A 271 -58.73 48.52 1.37
CA SER A 271 -60.08 48.76 1.85
C SER A 271 -60.39 50.24 2.08
N LEU A 272 -59.40 51.02 2.56
CA LEU A 272 -59.50 52.46 2.70
C LEU A 272 -59.51 53.14 1.33
N ALA A 273 -58.64 52.72 0.40
CA ALA A 273 -58.66 53.21 -0.97
C ALA A 273 -60.01 52.91 -1.66
N ALA A 274 -60.59 51.72 -1.47
CA ALA A 274 -61.91 51.38 -2.01
C ALA A 274 -63.06 52.18 -1.38
N LYS A 275 -62.92 52.65 -0.14
CA LYS A 275 -63.91 53.53 0.53
C LYS A 275 -63.73 55.01 0.20
N TYR A 276 -62.50 55.47 -0.04
CA TYR A 276 -62.17 56.89 -0.23
C TYR A 276 -61.93 57.29 -1.69
N PHE A 277 -61.69 56.34 -2.59
CA PHE A 277 -61.81 56.60 -4.02
C PHE A 277 -63.26 56.31 -4.45
N PRO A 278 -64.09 57.34 -4.71
CA PRO A 278 -65.40 57.11 -5.29
C PRO A 278 -65.21 56.36 -6.61
N ARG A 279 -66.02 55.31 -6.82
CA ARG A 279 -66.20 54.71 -8.14
C ARG A 279 -66.51 55.86 -9.09
N HIS A 280 -65.59 56.23 -9.99
CA HIS A 280 -65.94 56.96 -11.20
C HIS A 280 -66.74 55.98 -12.07
N ALA A 281 -68.01 55.77 -11.69
CA ALA A 281 -69.03 55.41 -12.63
C ALA A 281 -69.24 56.64 -13.51
N CYS A 282 -68.77 56.52 -14.75
CA CYS A 282 -69.15 57.44 -15.82
C CYS A 282 -70.65 57.25 -16.07
N SER A 283 -71.46 58.28 -15.79
CA SER A 283 -72.86 58.35 -16.20
C SER A 283 -73.17 59.72 -16.81
N HIS A 284 -73.03 59.79 -18.14
CA HIS A 284 -73.96 60.36 -19.12
C HIS A 284 -74.51 61.80 -18.96
N CYS A 285 -74.32 62.63 -20.00
CA CYS A 285 -75.20 63.76 -20.42
C CYS A 285 -74.73 64.25 -21.81
N SER A 286 -75.53 64.65 -22.82
CA SER A 286 -76.94 64.57 -23.20
C SER A 286 -77.13 65.45 -24.46
N LYS A 287 -77.83 65.00 -25.53
CA LYS A 287 -78.95 65.71 -26.24
C LYS A 287 -79.20 65.24 -27.69
N ASN A 288 -80.45 64.82 -27.90
CA ASN A 288 -81.40 64.99 -29.03
C ASN A 288 -80.97 64.73 -30.49
N GLN A 289 -81.64 63.76 -31.14
CA GLN A 289 -82.64 64.03 -32.21
C GLN A 289 -83.37 62.76 -32.70
N ALA A 290 -84.68 62.93 -32.92
CA ALA A 290 -85.54 62.42 -33.99
C ALA A 290 -85.76 60.91 -34.25
N SER A 291 -87.02 60.53 -33.99
CA SER A 291 -87.98 59.78 -34.84
C SER A 291 -87.66 58.40 -35.43
N ALA A 292 -88.70 57.55 -35.30
CA ALA A 292 -89.15 56.48 -36.21
C ALA A 292 -88.17 55.29 -36.35
N GLU A 293 -88.56 54.04 -36.51
CA GLU A 293 -89.84 53.36 -36.68
C GLU A 293 -89.56 51.87 -36.34
N ASP A 294 -90.62 51.10 -36.36
CA ASP A 294 -90.80 49.67 -36.12
C ASP A 294 -89.81 48.70 -36.85
N VAL A 295 -89.94 47.41 -36.50
CA VAL A 295 -89.55 46.18 -37.23
C VAL A 295 -88.35 45.37 -36.69
N LYS A 296 -88.69 44.45 -35.77
CA LYS A 296 -88.62 42.97 -35.88
C LYS A 296 -87.43 42.29 -36.62
N GLU A 297 -86.96 41.21 -35.97
CA GLU A 297 -86.44 39.92 -36.50
C GLU A 297 -84.92 39.55 -36.47
N ILE A 298 -84.65 38.44 -35.75
CA ILE A 298 -83.84 37.24 -36.13
C ILE A 298 -82.29 37.32 -36.31
N MET A 299 -81.62 36.59 -35.40
CA MET A 299 -80.62 35.50 -35.59
C MET A 299 -79.23 35.72 -36.24
N ASN A 300 -78.24 35.18 -35.51
CA ASN A 300 -76.92 34.60 -35.88
C ASN A 300 -75.71 35.47 -36.31
N SER A 301 -74.58 35.16 -35.62
CA SER A 301 -73.11 35.12 -35.91
C SER A 301 -72.60 35.37 -37.34
N PRO A 302 -71.26 35.41 -37.64
CA PRO A 302 -70.01 35.61 -36.87
C PRO A 302 -69.13 36.74 -37.49
N HIS A 303 -67.96 37.08 -36.91
CA HIS A 303 -66.66 37.01 -37.61
C HIS A 303 -65.47 37.53 -36.81
N SER A 304 -64.42 36.71 -36.87
CA SER A 304 -63.03 36.98 -36.50
C SER A 304 -62.40 38.07 -37.36
N CYS A 305 -61.55 38.91 -36.75
CA CYS A 305 -60.34 39.39 -37.44
C CYS A 305 -59.17 39.56 -36.46
N LYS A 306 -58.04 39.07 -36.93
CA LYS A 306 -56.75 38.79 -36.29
C LYS A 306 -55.79 39.89 -36.71
N VAL A 307 -55.06 40.52 -35.78
CA VAL A 307 -53.83 41.27 -36.10
C VAL A 307 -52.79 41.02 -35.00
N THR A 308 -51.71 40.39 -35.43
CA THR A 308 -50.39 40.22 -34.82
C THR A 308 -49.61 41.53 -34.76
N CYS A 309 -48.70 41.68 -33.78
CA CYS A 309 -47.27 41.93 -34.02
C CYS A 309 -46.46 41.92 -32.71
N GLU A 310 -45.33 41.23 -32.76
CA GLU A 310 -44.25 41.12 -31.78
C GLU A 310 -43.32 42.36 -31.75
N MET A 311 -42.32 42.26 -30.85
CA MET A 311 -41.06 43.00 -30.72
C MET A 311 -41.17 44.24 -29.81
N SER A 312 -40.31 44.49 -28.82
CA SER A 312 -38.86 44.25 -28.81
C SER A 312 -38.30 44.33 -27.39
N SER A 313 -37.19 43.63 -27.21
CA SER A 313 -36.14 43.76 -26.20
C SER A 313 -35.73 45.17 -25.79
N LEU A 314 -35.42 45.32 -24.50
CA LEU A 314 -34.15 45.84 -23.99
C LEU A 314 -33.87 45.23 -22.60
#